data_AF-K9GC52-F1
#
_entry.id   AF-K9GC52-F1
#
_cell.length_a   1.000
_cell.length_b   1.000
_cell.length_c   1.000
_cell.angle_alpha   90.00
_cell.angle_beta   90.00
_cell.angle_gamma   90.00
#
_symmetry.space_group_name_H-M   'P 1'
#
loop_
_entity.id
_entity.type
_entity.pdbx_description
1 polymer ?
#
loop_
_entity_poly.entity_id
_entity_poly.type
_entity_poly.pdbx_seq_one_letter_code
_entity_poly.pdbx_strand_id
1 'polypeptide(L)'
;MAGSKRYPTNRGKQPVADLPEDEEESVEQEIVAALDPNTPTPEPQRPVDAGEDDSNGEGSSIRERRQKTPTRERFHELAREYQNLKRKVQELEDEVTVLHSDKIETEIVIELLTQERDEAIAHRDIAIRERGDLAFRLVNPQNQSSSSTPMVDAITNRKTTKMPDAPMFSDGKKVRFETWETVIRQKLEANADHYPLPVHRKLYVQSRCEGKAQLHFAPRMSSDSSNAYVDAEDMIVHLKTVFANPNRRAEAYTAYHKLIMTPKDHFTDFLAEFMQLAEEAAVIEENRKRDLYSKLPYLLQSQVMWAVNQD
;
A
#
# COMPACT_ATOMS: atom_id res chain seq x y z
N MET A 1 57.13 6.36 -8.82
CA MET A 1 57.48 7.50 -9.69
C MET A 1 56.50 7.53 -10.86
N ALA A 2 55.96 8.72 -11.11
CA ALA A 2 54.82 8.99 -11.98
C ALA A 2 55.15 8.92 -13.48
N GLY A 3 54.13 8.65 -14.29
CA GLY A 3 54.22 8.71 -15.76
C GLY A 3 52.87 9.02 -16.40
N SER A 4 52.44 10.28 -16.30
CA SER A 4 51.30 10.86 -17.03
C SER A 4 51.60 11.07 -18.52
N LYS A 5 50.65 10.73 -19.40
CA LYS A 5 50.50 11.28 -20.77
C LYS A 5 49.00 11.49 -21.02
N ARG A 6 48.48 12.71 -20.88
CA ARG A 6 48.26 13.75 -21.92
C ARG A 6 47.30 13.32 -23.05
N TYR A 7 46.08 13.83 -23.00
CA TYR A 7 45.23 14.12 -24.16
C TYR A 7 45.01 15.65 -24.24
N PRO A 8 44.93 16.25 -25.44
CA PRO A 8 44.87 17.70 -25.59
C PRO A 8 43.45 18.27 -25.49
N THR A 9 43.38 19.49 -24.97
CA THR A 9 42.25 20.43 -24.98
C THR A 9 42.34 21.38 -26.18
N ASN A 10 41.17 21.73 -26.75
CA ASN A 10 40.77 23.05 -27.29
C ASN A 10 39.66 22.86 -28.36
N ARG A 11 38.70 23.75 -28.61
CA ARG A 11 38.21 25.02 -28.02
C ARG A 11 37.12 25.51 -29.00
N GLY A 12 36.03 26.11 -28.50
CA GLY A 12 35.09 26.84 -29.37
C GLY A 12 33.90 27.40 -28.59
N LYS A 13 34.04 28.64 -28.10
CA LYS A 13 33.00 29.45 -27.45
C LYS A 13 32.57 30.60 -28.38
N GLN A 14 31.24 30.82 -28.43
CA GLN A 14 30.48 32.10 -28.47
C GLN A 14 30.52 32.99 -29.74
N PRO A 15 29.58 33.96 -29.98
CA PRO A 15 28.66 34.72 -29.07
C PRO A 15 27.17 34.86 -29.55
N VAL A 16 26.14 35.10 -28.70
CA VAL A 16 25.52 36.36 -28.14
C VAL A 16 24.91 37.35 -29.16
N ALA A 17 23.60 37.62 -29.01
CA ALA A 17 22.77 38.83 -29.28
C ALA A 17 21.35 38.36 -29.67
N ASP A 18 20.19 38.95 -29.36
CA ASP A 18 19.73 40.08 -28.53
C ASP A 18 18.21 39.87 -28.35
N LEU A 19 17.62 40.42 -27.29
CA LEU A 19 16.16 40.52 -27.06
C LEU A 19 15.51 41.47 -28.10
N PRO A 20 14.18 41.39 -28.30
CA PRO A 20 13.34 42.37 -27.61
C PRO A 20 12.07 41.80 -26.97
N GLU A 21 11.56 42.62 -26.04
CA GLU A 21 10.38 42.48 -25.21
C GLU A 21 9.05 42.65 -25.99
N ASP A 22 7.97 42.34 -25.27
CA ASP A 22 6.55 42.65 -25.50
C ASP A 22 5.76 41.68 -26.39
N GLU A 23 4.93 40.85 -25.75
CA GLU A 23 3.46 40.98 -25.82
C GLU A 23 2.80 40.03 -24.80
N GLU A 24 1.98 40.62 -23.93
CA GLU A 24 1.07 39.93 -23.02
C GLU A 24 -0.04 39.24 -23.81
N GLU A 25 -0.14 37.92 -23.74
CA GLU A 25 -1.38 37.23 -24.11
C GLU A 25 -1.71 36.15 -23.07
N SER A 26 -2.71 36.46 -22.26
CA SER A 26 -3.30 35.61 -21.24
C SER A 26 -3.99 34.40 -21.87
N VAL A 27 -3.44 33.21 -21.63
CA VAL A 27 -4.14 31.94 -21.91
C VAL A 27 -4.55 31.34 -20.57
N GLU A 28 -5.85 31.44 -20.28
CA GLU A 28 -6.51 30.72 -19.19
C GLU A 28 -6.33 29.21 -19.40
N GLN A 29 -5.60 28.55 -18.50
CA GLN A 29 -5.62 27.09 -18.38
C GLN A 29 -6.38 26.69 -17.11
N GLU A 30 -7.62 26.32 -17.38
CA GLU A 30 -8.52 25.42 -16.66
C GLU A 30 -7.77 24.40 -15.77
N ILE A 31 -7.84 24.62 -14.45
CA ILE A 31 -7.45 23.63 -13.44
C ILE A 31 -8.73 23.04 -12.86
N VAL A 32 -9.03 21.81 -13.27
CA VAL A 32 -10.14 21.01 -12.78
C VAL A 32 -9.81 20.58 -11.34
N ALA A 33 -10.35 21.32 -10.36
CA ALA A 33 -10.29 20.92 -8.96
C ALA A 33 -11.35 19.84 -8.68
N ALA A 34 -10.89 18.68 -8.25
CA ALA A 34 -11.71 17.56 -7.80
C ALA A 34 -12.61 17.99 -6.62
N LEU A 35 -13.90 17.73 -6.75
CA LEU A 35 -14.92 18.00 -5.75
C LEU A 35 -14.80 17.04 -4.55
N ASP A 36 -14.78 17.61 -3.35
CA ASP A 36 -14.95 16.91 -2.07
C ASP A 36 -16.42 16.44 -1.92
N PRO A 37 -16.69 15.16 -1.61
CA PRO A 37 -18.05 14.60 -1.54
C PRO A 37 -18.93 15.11 -0.40
N ASN A 38 -18.49 16.05 0.45
CA ASN A 38 -19.29 16.56 1.59
C ASN A 38 -19.87 17.97 1.42
N THR A 39 -19.95 18.51 0.20
CA THR A 39 -20.59 19.82 -0.02
C THR A 39 -22.11 19.66 -0.09
N PRO A 40 -22.93 20.34 0.75
CA PRO A 40 -24.39 20.26 0.65
C PRO A 40 -24.89 20.91 -0.65
N THR A 41 -25.52 20.10 -1.51
CA THR A 41 -26.18 20.52 -2.75
C THR A 41 -27.35 21.46 -2.45
N PRO A 42 -27.47 22.66 -3.06
CA PRO A 42 -28.68 23.48 -2.95
C PRO A 42 -29.79 22.89 -3.83
N GLU A 43 -30.98 22.68 -3.25
CA GLU A 43 -32.17 22.18 -3.96
C GLU A 43 -32.63 23.14 -5.08
N PRO A 44 -33.16 22.62 -6.21
CA PRO A 44 -33.66 23.45 -7.31
C PRO A 44 -35.04 24.04 -6.97
N GLN A 45 -35.17 25.36 -7.00
CA GLN A 45 -36.48 26.02 -6.89
C GLN A 45 -37.30 25.81 -8.17
N ARG A 46 -38.57 25.40 -7.99
CA ARG A 46 -39.58 25.16 -9.04
C ARG A 46 -40.02 26.44 -9.77
N PRO A 47 -40.57 26.31 -11.00
CA PRO A 47 -40.73 27.40 -11.94
C PRO A 47 -41.89 28.33 -11.60
N VAL A 48 -41.64 29.61 -11.85
CA VAL A 48 -42.60 30.72 -11.80
C VAL A 48 -43.66 30.54 -12.89
N ASP A 49 -44.92 30.43 -12.45
CA ASP A 49 -46.11 30.45 -13.30
C ASP A 49 -46.57 31.90 -13.51
N ALA A 50 -46.96 32.22 -14.74
CA ALA A 50 -47.37 33.54 -15.17
C ALA A 50 -48.87 33.51 -15.56
N GLY A 51 -49.66 34.39 -14.94
CA GLY A 51 -51.05 34.67 -15.35
C GLY A 51 -51.70 35.71 -14.43
N GLU A 52 -51.73 36.98 -14.87
CA GLU A 52 -52.95 37.77 -15.19
C GLU A 52 -53.69 38.28 -13.94
N ASP A 53 -53.36 39.49 -13.48
CA ASP A 53 -53.97 40.78 -13.83
C ASP A 53 -55.38 40.93 -13.24
N ASP A 54 -55.49 41.72 -12.17
CA ASP A 54 -56.68 42.55 -12.00
C ASP A 54 -56.37 43.81 -11.17
N SER A 55 -56.91 44.91 -11.70
CA SER A 55 -56.70 46.30 -11.31
C SER A 55 -57.01 46.57 -9.83
N ASN A 56 -56.14 47.34 -9.16
CA ASN A 56 -56.50 48.59 -8.47
C ASN A 56 -55.40 49.05 -7.50
N GLY A 57 -55.09 50.36 -7.59
CA GLY A 57 -54.71 51.12 -6.40
C GLY A 57 -53.22 51.39 -6.25
N GLU A 58 -52.85 52.61 -6.64
CA GLU A 58 -52.04 53.53 -5.82
C GLU A 58 -50.63 53.08 -5.40
N GLY A 59 -49.66 53.81 -5.93
CA GLY A 59 -48.24 53.57 -5.76
C GLY A 59 -47.80 53.14 -4.36
N SER A 60 -47.05 52.04 -4.30
CA SER A 60 -46.02 51.83 -3.28
C SER A 60 -45.06 53.00 -3.34
N SER A 61 -45.40 54.01 -2.55
CA SER A 61 -44.75 55.29 -2.45
C SER A 61 -43.24 55.10 -2.29
N ILE A 62 -42.44 55.99 -2.87
CA ILE A 62 -41.01 56.13 -2.56
C ILE A 62 -40.76 56.11 -1.02
N ARG A 63 -41.77 56.52 -0.24
CA ARG A 63 -41.82 56.45 1.22
C ARG A 63 -41.79 55.03 1.79
N GLU A 64 -42.44 54.06 1.15
CA GLU A 64 -42.50 52.66 1.58
C GLU A 64 -41.18 51.92 1.27
N ARG A 65 -40.53 52.24 0.13
CA ARG A 65 -39.13 51.79 -0.12
C ARG A 65 -38.14 52.43 0.83
N ARG A 66 -38.33 53.71 1.19
CA ARG A 66 -37.49 54.43 2.16
C ARG A 66 -37.60 53.90 3.59
N GLN A 67 -38.74 53.31 3.96
CA GLN A 67 -38.92 52.67 5.26
C GLN A 67 -38.28 51.27 5.33
N LYS A 68 -38.05 50.62 4.18
CA LYS A 68 -37.31 49.35 4.07
C LYS A 68 -35.80 49.53 3.94
N THR A 69 -35.32 50.68 3.44
CA THR A 69 -33.88 51.00 3.43
C THR A 69 -33.41 51.27 4.86
N PRO A 70 -32.40 50.53 5.37
CA PRO A 70 -31.78 50.84 6.65
C PRO A 70 -31.39 52.31 6.71
N THR A 71 -31.56 52.95 7.87
CA THR A 71 -31.07 54.30 8.10
C THR A 71 -29.56 54.33 7.83
N ARG A 72 -29.03 55.46 7.34
CA ARG A 72 -27.59 55.61 7.05
C ARG A 72 -26.70 55.15 8.21
N GLU A 73 -27.12 55.45 9.44
CA GLU A 73 -26.44 55.02 10.66
C GLU A 73 -26.43 53.48 10.82
N ARG A 74 -27.58 52.82 10.60
CA ARG A 74 -27.71 51.36 10.62
C ARG A 74 -26.89 50.66 9.53
N PHE A 75 -26.74 51.28 8.35
CA PHE A 75 -25.83 50.78 7.32
C PHE A 75 -24.37 50.85 7.76
N HIS A 76 -23.95 51.95 8.38
CA HIS A 76 -22.59 52.08 8.91
C HIS A 76 -22.33 51.11 10.08
N GLU A 77 -23.33 50.85 10.92
CA GLU A 77 -23.27 49.81 11.95
C GLU A 77 -23.11 48.41 11.36
N LEU A 78 -23.97 48.03 10.41
CA LEU A 78 -23.90 46.72 9.76
C LEU A 78 -22.57 46.52 9.01
N ALA A 79 -22.03 47.58 8.39
CA ALA A 79 -20.73 47.53 7.75
C ALA A 79 -19.60 47.29 8.78
N ARG A 80 -19.67 47.91 9.97
CA ARG A 80 -18.72 47.67 11.06
C ARG A 80 -18.82 46.24 11.58
N GLU A 81 -20.03 45.74 11.78
CA GLU A 81 -20.28 44.35 12.20
C GLU A 81 -19.73 43.35 11.17
N TYR A 82 -19.99 43.58 9.88
CA TYR A 82 -19.45 42.74 8.81
C TYR A 82 -17.91 42.73 8.80
N GLN A 83 -17.28 43.89 8.96
CA GLN A 83 -15.80 43.97 9.03
C GLN A 83 -15.24 43.27 10.27
N ASN A 84 -15.92 43.37 11.42
CA ASN A 84 -15.53 42.65 12.62
C ASN A 84 -15.70 41.14 12.47
N LEU A 85 -16.81 40.69 11.88
CA LEU A 85 -17.07 39.28 11.62
C LEU A 85 -16.04 38.72 10.63
N LYS A 86 -15.73 39.45 9.56
CA LYS A 86 -14.69 39.08 8.60
C LYS A 86 -13.33 38.90 9.27
N ARG A 87 -12.96 39.83 10.17
CA ARG A 87 -11.72 39.72 10.94
C ARG A 87 -11.72 38.48 11.84
N LYS A 88 -12.85 38.17 12.47
CA LYS A 88 -12.96 36.99 13.34
C LYS A 88 -12.91 35.68 12.58
N VAL A 89 -13.50 35.63 11.37
CA VAL A 89 -13.39 34.47 10.48
C VAL A 89 -11.93 34.22 10.11
N GLN A 90 -11.18 35.27 9.73
CA GLN A 90 -9.75 35.13 9.42
C GLN A 90 -8.94 34.63 10.63
N GLU A 91 -9.19 35.19 11.82
CA GLU A 91 -8.51 34.76 13.04
C GLU A 91 -8.80 33.28 13.38
N LEU A 92 -10.04 32.83 13.18
CA LEU A 92 -10.41 31.42 13.37
C LEU A 92 -9.79 30.51 12.31
N GLU A 93 -9.69 30.96 11.05
CA GLU A 93 -8.98 30.22 9.99
C GLU A 93 -7.51 30.02 10.37
N ASP A 94 -6.83 31.09 10.80
CA ASP A 94 -5.44 31.03 11.24
C ASP A 94 -5.30 30.08 12.45
N GLU A 95 -6.20 30.16 13.44
CA GLU A 95 -6.22 29.25 14.60
C GLU A 95 -6.40 27.78 14.19
N VAL A 96 -7.29 27.50 13.23
CA VAL A 96 -7.48 26.15 12.68
C VAL A 96 -6.22 25.64 12.01
N THR A 97 -5.48 26.50 11.28
CA THR A 97 -4.21 26.07 10.65
C THR A 97 -3.15 25.68 11.69
N VAL A 98 -3.02 26.45 12.76
CA VAL A 98 -2.08 26.15 13.86
C VAL A 98 -2.49 24.86 14.57
N LEU A 99 -3.77 24.72 14.93
CA LEU A 99 -4.28 23.51 15.58
C LEU A 99 -4.10 22.27 14.70
N HIS A 100 -4.21 22.40 13.37
CA HIS A 100 -3.97 21.30 12.46
C HIS A 100 -2.50 20.87 12.47
N SER A 101 -1.56 21.82 12.49
CA SER A 101 -0.12 21.54 12.62
C SER A 101 0.18 20.83 13.93
N ASP A 102 -0.29 21.37 15.06
CA ASP A 102 -0.10 20.77 16.39
C ASP A 102 -0.68 19.35 16.45
N LYS A 103 -1.84 19.14 15.82
CA LYS A 103 -2.45 17.81 15.72
C LYS A 103 -1.50 16.83 15.00
N ILE A 104 -0.92 17.20 13.86
CA ILE A 104 0.01 16.34 13.11
C ILE A 104 1.23 16.01 13.98
N GLU A 105 1.81 17.00 14.66
CA GLU A 105 2.96 16.78 15.54
C GLU A 105 2.64 15.83 16.69
N THR A 106 1.47 16.00 17.32
CA THR A 106 1.03 15.09 18.40
C THR A 106 0.77 13.67 17.89
N GLU A 107 0.25 13.52 16.67
CA GLU A 107 0.00 12.22 16.04
C GLU A 107 1.30 11.45 15.80
N ILE A 108 2.36 12.14 15.34
CA ILE A 108 3.71 11.56 15.19
C ILE A 108 4.26 11.10 16.55
N VAL A 109 4.12 11.93 17.59
CA VAL A 109 4.59 11.56 18.94
C VAL A 109 3.83 10.35 19.49
N ILE A 110 2.52 10.28 19.27
CA ILE A 110 1.69 9.13 19.67
C ILE A 110 2.19 7.87 18.96
N GLU A 111 2.45 7.93 17.65
CA GLU A 111 2.95 6.79 16.87
C GLU A 111 4.28 6.26 17.43
N LEU A 112 5.25 7.15 17.68
CA LEU A 112 6.53 6.78 18.28
C LEU A 112 6.38 6.11 19.65
N LEU A 113 5.55 6.69 20.53
CA LEU A 113 5.30 6.12 21.86
C LEU A 113 4.57 4.78 21.79
N THR A 114 3.69 4.58 20.81
CA THR A 114 3.05 3.26 20.60
C THR A 114 4.06 2.21 20.17
N GLN A 115 5.03 2.57 19.32
CA GLN A 115 6.12 1.67 18.95
C GLN A 115 6.98 1.29 20.16
N GLU A 116 7.42 2.28 20.96
CA GLU A 116 8.21 2.02 22.18
C GLU A 116 7.48 1.12 23.18
N ARG A 117 6.17 1.35 23.36
CA ARG A 117 5.33 0.49 24.21
C ARG A 117 5.32 -0.95 23.72
N ASP A 118 5.14 -1.17 22.42
CA ASP A 118 5.04 -2.51 21.84
C ASP A 118 6.38 -3.25 21.92
N GLU A 119 7.49 -2.55 21.73
CA GLU A 119 8.85 -3.08 21.98
C GLU A 119 9.04 -3.47 23.45
N ALA A 120 8.59 -2.63 24.39
CA ALA A 120 8.67 -2.92 25.82
C ALA A 120 7.81 -4.13 26.24
N ILE A 121 6.61 -4.29 25.66
CA ILE A 121 5.76 -5.46 25.87
C ILE A 121 6.46 -6.73 25.36
N ALA A 122 7.01 -6.69 24.15
CA ALA A 122 7.74 -7.83 23.59
C ALA A 122 8.95 -8.22 24.46
N HIS A 123 9.73 -7.25 24.95
CA HIS A 123 10.84 -7.51 25.87
C HIS A 123 10.38 -8.13 27.20
N ARG A 124 9.28 -7.61 27.77
CA ARG A 124 8.68 -8.17 28.98
C ARG A 124 8.27 -9.63 28.77
N ASP A 125 7.63 -9.95 27.65
CA ASP A 125 7.16 -11.30 27.34
C ASP A 125 8.33 -12.28 27.14
N ILE A 126 9.43 -11.83 26.53
CA ILE A 126 10.68 -12.59 26.44
C ILE A 126 11.23 -12.88 27.83
N ALA A 127 11.34 -11.87 28.70
CA ALA A 127 11.85 -12.04 30.05
C ALA A 127 10.96 -12.97 30.91
N ILE A 128 9.63 -12.90 30.75
CA ILE A 128 8.70 -13.82 31.41
C ILE A 128 8.95 -15.27 30.96
N ARG A 129 9.17 -15.48 29.66
CA ARG A 129 9.47 -16.80 29.09
C ARG A 129 10.78 -17.36 29.64
N GLU A 130 11.85 -16.57 29.61
CA GLU A 130 13.16 -16.95 30.16
C GLU A 130 13.09 -17.27 31.65
N ARG A 131 12.36 -16.46 32.43
CA ARG A 131 12.13 -16.74 33.86
C ARG A 131 11.38 -18.06 34.07
N GLY A 132 10.39 -18.35 33.25
CA GLY A 132 9.68 -19.63 33.26
C GLY A 132 10.61 -20.82 33.00
N ASP A 133 11.53 -20.69 32.05
CA ASP A 133 12.55 -21.71 31.75
C ASP A 133 13.49 -21.97 32.92
N LEU A 134 13.97 -20.89 33.56
CA LEU A 134 14.84 -21.00 34.74
C LEU A 134 14.10 -21.67 35.90
N ALA A 135 12.85 -21.28 36.16
CA ALA A 135 12.02 -21.86 37.22
C ALA A 135 11.77 -23.36 36.98
N PHE A 136 11.42 -23.75 35.75
CA PHE A 136 11.24 -25.17 35.40
C PHE A 136 12.52 -25.99 35.63
N ARG A 137 13.69 -25.45 35.25
CA ARG A 137 14.99 -26.12 35.45
C ARG A 137 15.34 -26.31 36.93
N LEU A 138 14.95 -25.35 37.78
CA LEU A 138 15.17 -25.41 39.23
C LEU A 138 14.22 -26.40 39.93
N VAL A 139 12.98 -26.55 39.44
CA VAL A 139 11.96 -27.43 40.04
C VAL A 139 12.15 -28.91 39.64
N ASN A 140 12.74 -29.19 38.48
CA ASN A 140 13.03 -30.55 38.01
C ASN A 140 14.55 -30.87 37.93
N PRO A 141 15.30 -30.88 39.05
CA PRO A 141 16.73 -31.20 39.06
C PRO A 141 17.04 -32.70 38.79
N GLN A 142 16.04 -33.58 38.84
CA GLN A 142 16.20 -35.03 38.75
C GLN A 142 16.57 -35.57 37.36
N ASN A 143 16.72 -34.70 36.36
CA ASN A 143 17.27 -35.05 35.04
C ASN A 143 18.79 -34.76 34.93
N GLN A 144 19.46 -34.39 36.02
CA GLN A 144 20.88 -33.97 36.03
C GLN A 144 21.87 -35.03 36.52
N SER A 145 21.51 -36.32 36.45
CA SER A 145 22.45 -37.40 36.79
C SER A 145 22.74 -38.29 35.59
N SER A 146 23.54 -37.78 34.64
CA SER A 146 24.50 -38.55 33.82
C SER A 146 25.40 -37.62 33.02
N SER A 147 26.68 -37.57 33.41
CA SER A 147 27.89 -37.34 32.61
C SER A 147 27.76 -36.83 31.16
N SER A 148 28.37 -35.65 30.94
CA SER A 148 29.14 -35.26 29.74
C SER A 148 28.42 -35.21 28.37
N THR A 149 27.80 -34.06 28.10
CA THR A 149 27.75 -33.24 26.86
C THR A 149 26.43 -32.44 26.86
N PRO A 150 26.39 -31.12 26.60
CA PRO A 150 25.11 -30.41 26.63
C PRO A 150 24.38 -30.65 25.31
N MET A 151 23.66 -31.77 25.23
CA MET A 151 22.56 -31.93 24.29
C MET A 151 21.41 -31.04 24.76
N VAL A 152 21.22 -29.96 24.01
CA VAL A 152 20.06 -29.08 24.06
C VAL A 152 18.85 -29.90 23.64
N ASP A 153 18.03 -30.35 24.60
CA ASP A 153 16.70 -30.87 24.29
C ASP A 153 15.62 -30.23 25.16
N ALA A 154 14.72 -29.58 24.43
CA ALA A 154 13.72 -28.63 24.88
C ALA A 154 12.41 -29.35 25.19
N ILE A 155 11.92 -29.22 26.42
CA ILE A 155 10.59 -29.78 26.76
C ILE A 155 9.61 -28.78 27.38
N THR A 156 9.96 -27.54 27.74
CA THR A 156 8.95 -26.67 28.40
C THR A 156 8.83 -25.19 28.02
N ASN A 157 9.53 -24.68 27.00
CA ASN A 157 9.08 -23.52 26.21
C ASN A 157 9.53 -23.69 24.77
N ARG A 158 8.86 -24.59 24.05
CA ARG A 158 9.21 -24.86 22.66
C ARG A 158 8.80 -23.65 21.83
N LYS A 159 9.76 -22.78 21.53
CA LYS A 159 9.68 -21.93 20.34
C LYS A 159 9.27 -22.83 19.17
N THR A 160 8.40 -22.34 18.30
CA THR A 160 7.86 -23.16 17.21
C THR A 160 9.00 -23.79 16.43
N THR A 161 8.85 -25.06 16.01
CA THR A 161 9.88 -25.79 15.25
C THR A 161 10.40 -24.91 14.12
N LYS A 162 11.73 -24.80 14.00
CA LYS A 162 12.34 -23.93 12.99
C LYS A 162 12.01 -24.49 11.61
N MET A 163 11.04 -23.89 10.93
CA MET A 163 10.73 -24.22 9.54
C MET A 163 11.96 -23.95 8.66
N PRO A 164 12.15 -24.68 7.54
CA PRO A 164 13.20 -24.36 6.59
C PRO A 164 13.12 -22.90 6.17
N ASP A 165 14.28 -22.28 5.92
CA ASP A 165 14.35 -20.89 5.50
C ASP A 165 13.82 -20.73 4.06
N ALA A 166 13.13 -19.61 3.82
CA ALA A 166 12.64 -19.26 2.48
C ALA A 166 13.79 -19.22 1.46
N PRO A 167 13.59 -19.45 0.16
CA PRO A 167 14.68 -19.35 -0.82
C PRO A 167 15.25 -17.91 -0.93
N MET A 168 16.48 -17.77 -1.46
CA MET A 168 17.04 -16.45 -1.75
C MET A 168 16.32 -15.81 -2.95
N PHE A 169 16.02 -14.52 -2.84
CA PHE A 169 15.38 -13.75 -3.90
C PHE A 169 16.33 -12.71 -4.48
N SER A 170 16.45 -12.66 -5.82
CA SER A 170 17.32 -11.72 -6.51
C SER A 170 16.61 -10.84 -7.53
N ASP A 171 16.15 -11.41 -8.64
CA ASP A 171 15.60 -10.67 -9.77
C ASP A 171 14.31 -11.28 -10.34
N GLY A 172 13.72 -12.26 -9.65
CA GLY A 172 12.51 -12.96 -10.10
C GLY A 172 12.75 -14.09 -11.11
N LYS A 173 13.98 -14.31 -11.60
CA LYS A 173 14.24 -15.32 -12.66
C LYS A 173 14.35 -16.75 -12.13
N LYS A 174 15.08 -16.95 -11.03
CA LYS A 174 15.25 -18.29 -10.42
C LYS A 174 14.05 -18.68 -9.57
N VAL A 175 13.53 -17.71 -8.82
CA VAL A 175 12.36 -17.86 -7.95
C VAL A 175 11.45 -16.70 -8.28
N ARG A 176 10.21 -17.01 -8.66
CA ARG A 176 9.19 -16.01 -8.94
C ARG A 176 8.90 -15.20 -7.67
N PHE A 177 8.64 -13.91 -7.84
CA PHE A 177 8.34 -13.03 -6.71
C PHE A 177 7.12 -13.52 -5.93
N GLU A 178 6.04 -13.92 -6.61
CA GLU A 178 4.80 -14.35 -5.94
C GLU A 178 5.05 -15.60 -5.06
N THR A 179 5.82 -16.56 -5.56
CA THR A 179 6.18 -17.76 -4.80
C THR A 179 7.04 -17.40 -3.60
N TRP A 180 8.02 -16.51 -3.77
CA TRP A 180 8.88 -16.08 -2.66
C TRP A 180 8.10 -15.29 -1.60
N GLU A 181 7.23 -14.37 -2.01
CA GLU A 181 6.34 -13.57 -1.16
C GLU A 181 5.49 -14.49 -0.27
N THR A 182 4.85 -15.51 -0.84
CA THR A 182 4.07 -16.50 -0.09
C THR A 182 4.91 -17.22 0.97
N VAL A 183 6.08 -17.72 0.60
CA VAL A 183 6.94 -18.50 1.52
C VAL A 183 7.48 -17.62 2.65
N ILE A 184 7.86 -16.37 2.36
CA ILE A 184 8.32 -15.42 3.38
C ILE A 184 7.22 -15.08 4.37
N ARG A 185 6.00 -14.77 3.90
CA ARG A 185 4.89 -14.45 4.81
C ARG A 185 4.55 -15.64 5.71
N GLN A 186 4.44 -16.84 5.13
CA GLN A 186 4.21 -18.07 5.88
C GLN A 186 5.31 -18.31 6.92
N LYS A 187 6.57 -18.03 6.60
CA LYS A 187 7.69 -18.18 7.51
C LYS A 187 7.64 -17.20 8.68
N LEU A 188 7.32 -15.93 8.43
CA LEU A 188 7.18 -14.92 9.47
C LEU A 188 5.97 -15.21 10.38
N GLU A 189 4.89 -15.75 9.81
CA GLU A 189 3.69 -16.16 10.55
C GLU A 189 3.95 -17.40 11.42
N ALA A 190 4.46 -18.49 10.81
CA ALA A 190 4.71 -19.76 11.51
C ALA A 190 5.80 -19.67 12.59
N ASN A 191 6.75 -18.74 12.43
CA ASN A 191 7.82 -18.48 13.40
C ASN A 191 7.67 -17.09 14.05
N ALA A 192 6.45 -16.57 14.23
CA ALA A 192 6.22 -15.25 14.82
C ALA A 192 6.87 -15.09 16.20
N ASP A 193 6.92 -16.17 16.98
CA ASP A 193 7.58 -16.23 18.29
C ASP A 193 9.12 -16.08 18.24
N HIS A 194 9.72 -16.24 17.06
CA HIS A 194 11.15 -15.99 16.79
C HIS A 194 11.42 -14.55 16.33
N TYR A 195 10.43 -13.86 15.76
CA TYR A 195 10.56 -12.49 15.23
C TYR A 195 9.54 -11.52 15.87
N PRO A 196 9.53 -11.36 17.21
CA PRO A 196 8.52 -10.57 17.89
C PRO A 196 8.61 -9.07 17.56
N LEU A 197 9.81 -8.56 17.29
CA LEU A 197 10.05 -7.14 17.01
C LEU A 197 10.04 -6.86 15.49
N PRO A 198 9.52 -5.70 15.06
CA PRO A 198 9.57 -5.29 13.64
C PRO A 198 10.98 -5.33 13.05
N VAL A 199 12.00 -4.90 13.83
CA VAL A 199 13.41 -4.97 13.40
C VAL A 199 13.86 -6.39 13.09
N HIS A 200 13.43 -7.40 13.86
CA HIS A 200 13.77 -8.80 13.60
C HIS A 200 13.15 -9.31 12.29
N ARG A 201 11.91 -8.92 12.01
CA ARG A 201 11.22 -9.27 10.77
C ARG A 201 11.89 -8.61 9.57
N LYS A 202 12.22 -7.32 9.65
CA LYS A 202 12.97 -6.58 8.60
C LYS A 202 14.31 -7.22 8.30
N LEU A 203 15.10 -7.52 9.33
CA LEU A 203 16.39 -8.20 9.18
C LEU A 203 16.24 -9.58 8.55
N TYR A 204 15.18 -10.32 8.88
CA TYR A 204 14.92 -11.60 8.25
C TYR A 204 14.66 -11.46 6.75
N VAL A 205 13.73 -10.58 6.35
CA VAL A 205 13.43 -10.33 4.92
C VAL A 205 14.68 -9.86 4.16
N GLN A 206 15.44 -8.95 4.75
CA GLN A 206 16.73 -8.49 4.18
C GLN A 206 17.69 -9.67 3.95
N SER A 207 17.81 -10.59 4.91
CA SER A 207 18.71 -11.76 4.82
C SER A 207 18.31 -12.77 3.75
N ARG A 208 17.06 -12.71 3.25
CA ARG A 208 16.53 -13.57 2.18
C ARG A 208 16.51 -12.89 0.82
N CYS A 209 17.06 -11.69 0.71
CA CYS A 209 17.22 -10.97 -0.54
C CYS A 209 18.70 -10.85 -0.91
N GLU A 210 19.02 -10.86 -2.20
CA GLU A 210 20.37 -10.69 -2.74
C GLU A 210 20.33 -9.94 -4.09
N GLY A 211 21.48 -9.48 -4.59
CA GLY A 211 21.59 -8.88 -5.92
C GLY A 211 20.62 -7.70 -6.14
N LYS A 212 19.78 -7.76 -7.18
CA LYS A 212 18.90 -6.65 -7.55
C LYS A 212 17.89 -6.31 -6.45
N ALA A 213 17.29 -7.30 -5.80
CA ALA A 213 16.34 -7.08 -4.72
C ALA A 213 16.94 -6.24 -3.58
N GLN A 214 18.19 -6.49 -3.18
CA GLN A 214 18.88 -5.70 -2.15
C GLN A 214 19.07 -4.23 -2.55
N LEU A 215 19.37 -3.96 -3.82
CA LEU A 215 19.56 -2.60 -4.32
C LEU A 215 18.30 -1.75 -4.17
N HIS A 216 17.11 -2.35 -4.27
CA HIS A 216 15.85 -1.61 -4.17
C HIS A 216 15.54 -1.13 -2.76
N PHE A 217 15.82 -1.92 -1.72
CA PHE A 217 15.48 -1.51 -0.35
C PHE A 217 16.61 -0.84 0.42
N ALA A 218 17.89 -1.02 0.03
CA ALA A 218 19.03 -0.46 0.75
C ALA A 218 18.91 1.04 1.11
N PRO A 219 18.42 1.94 0.22
CA PRO A 219 18.29 3.37 0.55
C PRO A 219 17.34 3.65 1.72
N ARG A 220 16.30 2.83 1.89
CA ARG A 220 15.25 2.99 2.90
C ARG A 220 15.50 2.16 4.17
N MET A 221 16.59 1.40 4.22
CA MET A 221 16.99 0.63 5.42
C MET A 221 17.77 1.48 6.43
N SER A 222 18.28 2.65 6.03
CA SER A 222 18.98 3.55 6.95
C SER A 222 18.02 4.19 7.95
N SER A 223 18.46 4.37 9.19
CA SER A 223 17.74 5.12 10.23
C SER A 223 17.47 6.57 9.83
N ASP A 224 18.34 7.12 8.97
CA ASP A 224 18.31 8.52 8.55
C ASP A 224 17.43 8.74 7.30
N SER A 225 16.79 7.67 6.80
CA SER A 225 15.87 7.76 5.68
C SER A 225 14.59 8.45 6.13
N SER A 226 14.18 9.50 5.39
CA SER A 226 12.89 10.17 5.60
C SER A 226 11.68 9.25 5.39
N ASN A 227 11.86 8.11 4.74
CA ASN A 227 10.84 7.09 4.50
C ASN A 227 11.41 5.69 4.80
N ALA A 228 11.83 5.49 6.05
CA ALA A 228 12.30 4.19 6.53
C ALA A 228 11.15 3.18 6.62
N TYR A 229 11.46 1.89 6.46
CA TYR A 229 10.45 0.84 6.68
C TYR A 229 10.13 0.70 8.16
N VAL A 230 8.85 0.66 8.50
CA VAL A 230 8.39 0.39 9.86
C VAL A 230 8.55 -1.11 10.13
N ASP A 231 8.02 -1.95 9.24
CA ASP A 231 8.05 -3.41 9.37
C ASP A 231 8.47 -4.14 8.07
N ALA A 232 8.62 -5.46 8.16
CA ALA A 232 8.89 -6.35 7.04
C ALA A 232 7.81 -6.28 5.95
N GLU A 233 6.54 -6.04 6.30
CA GLU A 233 5.47 -5.96 5.30
C GLU A 233 5.69 -4.80 4.34
N ASP A 234 6.20 -3.65 4.83
CA ASP A 234 6.53 -2.51 3.97
C ASP A 234 7.61 -2.86 2.94
N MET A 235 8.59 -3.68 3.35
CA MET A 235 9.64 -4.18 2.45
C MET A 235 9.06 -5.11 1.38
N ILE A 236 8.16 -6.02 1.78
CA ILE A 236 7.51 -6.97 0.87
C ILE A 236 6.63 -6.22 -0.13
N VAL A 237 5.83 -5.25 0.34
CA VAL A 237 4.99 -4.39 -0.51
C VAL A 237 5.84 -3.61 -1.51
N HIS A 238 6.96 -3.00 -1.06
CA HIS A 238 7.84 -2.30 -1.99
C HIS A 238 8.42 -3.25 -3.05
N LEU A 239 8.93 -4.43 -2.67
CA LEU A 239 9.43 -5.41 -3.64
C LEU A 239 8.34 -5.88 -4.61
N LYS A 240 7.09 -5.98 -4.16
CA LYS A 240 5.94 -6.29 -5.01
C LYS A 240 5.74 -5.26 -6.11
N THR A 241 5.86 -3.96 -5.80
CA THR A 241 5.75 -2.91 -6.83
C THR A 241 6.82 -3.00 -7.91
N VAL A 242 7.97 -3.58 -7.59
CA VAL A 242 9.13 -3.66 -8.50
C VAL A 242 9.13 -4.98 -9.30
N PHE A 243 8.80 -6.10 -8.66
CA PHE A 243 9.04 -7.43 -9.21
C PHE A 243 7.78 -8.25 -9.52
N ALA A 244 6.60 -7.84 -9.05
CA ALA A 244 5.37 -8.54 -9.40
C ALA A 244 5.06 -8.37 -10.88
N ASN A 245 4.55 -9.43 -11.52
CA ASN A 245 4.11 -9.34 -12.91
C ASN A 245 2.66 -8.80 -12.97
N PRO A 246 2.42 -7.55 -13.45
CA PRO A 246 1.07 -6.99 -13.53
C PRO A 246 0.18 -7.72 -14.53
N ASN A 247 0.77 -8.32 -15.57
CA ASN A 247 0.05 -9.03 -16.63
C ASN A 247 -0.17 -10.51 -16.35
N ARG A 248 0.20 -10.99 -15.16
CA ARG A 248 0.16 -12.42 -14.79
C ARG A 248 -1.17 -13.09 -15.13
N ARG A 249 -2.28 -12.46 -14.79
CA ARG A 249 -3.63 -13.00 -15.05
C ARG A 249 -3.91 -13.13 -16.55
N ALA A 250 -3.53 -12.13 -17.35
CA ALA A 250 -3.75 -12.12 -18.79
C ALA A 250 -2.84 -13.14 -19.51
N GLU A 251 -1.59 -13.26 -19.06
CA GLU A 251 -0.65 -14.26 -19.55
C GLU A 251 -1.13 -15.68 -19.22
N ALA A 252 -1.56 -15.91 -17.97
CA ALA A 252 -2.13 -17.18 -17.55
C ALA A 252 -3.40 -17.53 -18.33
N TYR A 253 -4.29 -16.56 -18.57
CA TYR A 253 -5.48 -16.76 -19.38
C TYR A 253 -5.11 -17.18 -20.80
N THR A 254 -4.13 -16.50 -21.41
CA THR A 254 -3.66 -16.83 -22.76
C THR A 254 -3.02 -18.22 -22.82
N ALA A 255 -2.18 -18.56 -21.84
CA ALA A 255 -1.55 -19.86 -21.73
C ALA A 255 -2.60 -20.96 -21.50
N TYR A 256 -3.56 -20.73 -20.61
CA TYR A 256 -4.67 -21.64 -20.33
C TYR A 256 -5.42 -22.02 -21.60
N HIS A 257 -5.79 -21.05 -22.42
CA HIS A 257 -6.55 -21.31 -23.66
C HIS A 257 -5.72 -22.06 -24.70
N LYS A 258 -4.40 -21.83 -24.75
CA LYS A 258 -3.47 -22.53 -25.65
C LYS A 258 -3.09 -23.93 -25.15
N LEU A 259 -3.21 -24.20 -23.85
CA LEU A 259 -2.81 -25.47 -23.25
C LEU A 259 -3.66 -26.60 -23.83
N ILE A 260 -3.00 -27.59 -24.43
CA ILE A 260 -3.58 -28.83 -24.96
C ILE A 260 -2.59 -29.94 -24.64
N MET A 261 -3.07 -31.05 -24.08
CA MET A 261 -2.22 -32.20 -23.78
C MET A 261 -1.81 -32.89 -25.07
N THR A 262 -0.51 -33.07 -25.29
CA THR A 262 0.01 -33.87 -26.40
C THR A 262 0.14 -35.33 -25.97
N PRO A 263 0.15 -36.29 -26.91
CA PRO A 263 0.30 -37.71 -26.58
C PRO A 263 1.62 -38.08 -25.87
N LYS A 264 2.61 -37.18 -25.87
CA LYS A 264 3.90 -37.39 -25.21
C LYS A 264 3.91 -36.89 -23.77
N ASP A 265 2.93 -36.07 -23.39
CA ASP A 265 2.89 -35.44 -22.07
C ASP A 265 2.37 -36.43 -21.03
N HIS A 266 2.90 -36.33 -19.81
CA HIS A 266 2.37 -37.08 -18.69
C HIS A 266 1.11 -36.39 -18.17
N PHE A 267 0.02 -37.15 -17.98
CA PHE A 267 -1.28 -36.60 -17.60
C PHE A 267 -1.22 -35.79 -16.30
N THR A 268 -0.44 -36.21 -15.30
CA THR A 268 -0.33 -35.50 -14.02
C THR A 268 0.31 -34.12 -14.18
N ASP A 269 1.31 -34.00 -15.05
CA ASP A 269 2.05 -32.76 -15.25
C ASP A 269 1.17 -31.76 -16.01
N PHE A 270 0.47 -32.25 -17.04
CA PHE A 270 -0.55 -31.49 -17.74
C PHE A 270 -1.67 -31.04 -16.80
N LEU A 271 -2.18 -31.91 -15.94
CA LEU A 271 -3.25 -31.57 -15.00
C LEU A 271 -2.79 -30.52 -13.99
N ALA A 272 -1.55 -30.62 -13.49
CA ALA A 272 -0.98 -29.62 -12.60
C ALA A 272 -0.88 -28.25 -13.28
N GLU A 273 -0.38 -28.20 -14.53
CA GLU A 273 -0.30 -26.96 -15.31
C GLU A 273 -1.69 -26.39 -15.62
N PHE A 274 -2.65 -27.25 -15.99
CA PHE A 274 -4.03 -26.86 -16.24
C PHE A 274 -4.67 -26.21 -15.00
N MET A 275 -4.53 -26.85 -13.83
CA MET A 275 -5.09 -26.33 -12.57
C MET A 275 -4.40 -25.03 -12.15
N GLN A 276 -3.08 -24.95 -12.28
CA GLN A 276 -2.34 -23.73 -11.98
C GLN A 276 -2.82 -22.58 -12.88
N LEU A 277 -2.83 -22.77 -14.20
CA LEU A 277 -3.25 -21.72 -15.15
C LEU A 277 -4.72 -21.33 -14.97
N ALA A 278 -5.60 -22.29 -14.65
CA ALA A 278 -7.00 -22.01 -14.35
C ALA A 278 -7.14 -21.06 -13.16
N GLU A 279 -6.37 -21.28 -12.08
CA GLU A 279 -6.42 -20.38 -10.92
C GLU A 279 -5.73 -19.04 -11.18
N GLU A 280 -4.58 -19.04 -11.84
CA GLU A 280 -3.89 -17.78 -12.17
C GLU A 280 -4.74 -16.88 -13.08
N ALA A 281 -5.54 -17.47 -13.98
CA ALA A 281 -6.49 -16.78 -14.83
C ALA A 281 -7.86 -16.51 -14.16
N ALA A 282 -8.08 -17.06 -12.96
CA ALA A 282 -9.37 -17.24 -12.27
C ALA A 282 -10.51 -17.60 -13.23
N VAL A 283 -10.36 -18.76 -13.88
CA VAL A 283 -11.40 -19.42 -14.65
C VAL A 283 -12.44 -19.99 -13.69
N ILE A 284 -13.72 -19.74 -14.00
CA ILE A 284 -14.88 -20.23 -13.26
C ILE A 284 -14.86 -21.77 -13.20
N GLU A 285 -15.08 -22.36 -12.02
CA GLU A 285 -14.91 -23.79 -11.76
C GLU A 285 -15.81 -24.67 -12.64
N GLU A 286 -17.04 -24.24 -12.88
CA GLU A 286 -18.03 -24.94 -13.69
C GLU A 286 -17.56 -25.16 -15.14
N ASN A 287 -16.75 -24.24 -15.67
CA ASN A 287 -16.20 -24.35 -17.02
C ASN A 287 -14.97 -25.27 -17.08
N ARG A 288 -14.25 -25.44 -15.96
CA ARG A 288 -12.97 -26.17 -15.93
C ARG A 288 -13.14 -27.62 -16.38
N LYS A 289 -14.24 -28.30 -16.01
CA LYS A 289 -14.50 -29.70 -16.42
C LYS A 289 -14.63 -29.83 -17.94
N ARG A 290 -15.40 -28.93 -18.57
CA ARG A 290 -15.60 -28.93 -20.03
C ARG A 290 -14.31 -28.58 -20.76
N ASP A 291 -13.58 -27.60 -20.25
CA ASP A 291 -12.34 -27.14 -20.86
C ASP A 291 -11.25 -28.21 -20.75
N LEU A 292 -11.13 -28.87 -19.60
CA LEU A 292 -10.23 -30.01 -19.40
C LEU A 292 -10.51 -31.09 -20.44
N TYR A 293 -11.78 -31.49 -20.61
CA TYR A 293 -12.17 -32.50 -21.59
C TYR A 293 -11.74 -32.12 -23.02
N SER A 294 -11.98 -30.88 -23.44
CA SER A 294 -11.62 -30.40 -24.78
C SER A 294 -10.11 -30.37 -25.05
N LYS A 295 -9.29 -30.36 -23.99
CA LYS A 295 -7.83 -30.26 -24.05
C LYS A 295 -7.10 -31.60 -23.97
N LEU A 296 -7.82 -32.70 -23.71
CA LEU A 296 -7.25 -34.05 -23.68
C LEU A 296 -7.20 -34.70 -25.07
N PRO A 297 -6.26 -35.62 -25.34
CA PRO A 297 -6.27 -36.44 -26.54
C PRO A 297 -7.50 -37.35 -26.58
N TYR A 298 -7.98 -37.68 -27.78
CA TYR A 298 -9.17 -38.50 -28.00
C TYR A 298 -9.21 -39.82 -27.21
N LEU A 299 -8.06 -40.51 -27.08
CA LEU A 299 -7.96 -41.77 -26.33
C LEU A 299 -8.22 -41.60 -24.82
N LEU A 300 -7.91 -40.44 -24.26
CA LEU A 300 -8.15 -40.11 -22.85
C LEU A 300 -9.57 -39.56 -22.65
N GLN A 301 -10.08 -38.80 -23.62
CA GLN A 301 -11.47 -38.33 -23.62
C GLN A 301 -12.48 -39.49 -23.53
N SER A 302 -12.25 -40.59 -24.24
CA SER A 302 -13.12 -41.77 -24.20
C SER A 302 -13.11 -42.49 -22.85
N GLN A 303 -11.98 -42.48 -22.15
CA GLN A 303 -11.84 -43.05 -20.81
C GLN A 303 -12.50 -42.17 -19.72
N VAL A 304 -12.36 -40.84 -19.83
CA VAL A 304 -12.98 -39.88 -18.90
C VAL A 304 -14.51 -39.84 -19.05
N MET A 305 -15.04 -40.00 -20.26
CA MET A 305 -16.49 -40.12 -20.52
C MET A 305 -17.14 -41.34 -19.87
N TRP A 306 -16.41 -42.45 -19.71
CA TRP A 306 -16.96 -43.63 -19.04
C TRP A 306 -17.15 -43.40 -17.53
N ALA A 307 -16.24 -42.66 -16.90
CA ALA A 307 -16.32 -42.32 -15.47
C ALA A 307 -17.37 -41.23 -15.18
N VAL A 308 -17.55 -40.25 -16.08
CA VAL A 308 -18.52 -39.15 -15.89
C VAL A 308 -19.98 -39.57 -16.11
N ASN A 309 -20.24 -40.65 -16.86
CA ASN A 309 -21.59 -41.16 -17.07
C ASN A 309 -22.04 -42.20 -16.01
N GLN A 310 -21.26 -42.39 -14.94
CA GLN A 310 -21.59 -43.29 -13.82
C GLN A 310 -22.04 -42.56 -12.55
N ASP A 311 -21.97 -41.23 -12.53
CA ASP A 311 -22.54 -40.34 -11.50
C ASP A 311 -23.79 -39.64 -12.04
#